data_AF-A0A7S0JEE8-F1
#
_entry.id   AF-A0A7S0JEE8-F1
#
_cell.length_a   1.000
_cell.length_b   1.000
_cell.length_c   1.000
_cell.angle_alpha   90.00
_cell.angle_beta   90.00
_cell.angle_gamma   90.00
#
_symmetry.space_group_name_H-M   'P 1'
#
loop_
_entity.id
_entity.type
_entity.pdbx_description
1 polymer ?
#
loop_
_entity_poly.entity_id
_entity_poly.type
_entity_poly.pdbx_seq_one_letter_code
_entity_poly.pdbx_strand_id
1 'polypeptide(L)'
;GGFFSAMRVTMALMALAHVQTLMVNGPHRVWADARPHVLRRARTPASPQMVGAVGTIAALPTLYALMSVNEYCTHRWYQHEEFNRDHAFQRFCQRVAFLFRRRPLFKLDGRRNLIKIWGGGHVEHHAETYDDMSLKKDPRWRRSKAAASLDSDLFRGTAFTWQTTGLMTVQMLPSTLPVFMLLGFSFMQTLAVLLPGMLVHALVWNMLHPPMHGLP
;
A
#
# COMPACT_ATOMS: atom_id res chain seq x y z
N GLY A 1 -2.57 6.95 23.21
CA GLY A 1 -3.89 6.85 22.56
C GLY A 1 -3.92 7.22 21.07
N GLY A 2 -3.09 8.16 20.59
CA GLY A 2 -3.16 8.67 19.21
C GLY A 2 -2.55 7.80 18.11
N PHE A 3 -1.44 7.09 18.39
CA PHE A 3 -0.72 6.27 17.39
C PHE A 3 -1.57 5.11 16.82
N PHE A 4 -2.35 4.45 17.68
CA PHE A 4 -3.31 3.41 17.26
C PHE A 4 -4.50 3.96 16.48
N SER A 5 -4.83 5.26 16.61
CA SER A 5 -5.90 5.89 15.84
C SER A 5 -5.43 6.20 14.41
N ALA A 6 -4.19 6.68 14.25
CA ALA A 6 -3.56 6.90 12.95
C ALA A 6 -3.40 5.59 12.16
N MET A 7 -2.97 4.49 12.81
CA MET A 7 -2.92 3.16 12.18
C MET A 7 -4.30 2.65 11.72
N ARG A 8 -5.37 2.93 12.48
CA ARG A 8 -6.73 2.57 12.09
C ARG A 8 -7.21 3.35 10.87
N VAL A 9 -6.78 4.60 10.70
CA VAL A 9 -7.07 5.43 9.52
C VAL A 9 -6.29 4.94 8.31
N THR A 10 -4.98 4.66 8.45
CA THR A 10 -4.18 4.10 7.35
C THR A 10 -4.74 2.75 6.89
N MET A 11 -5.10 1.86 7.81
CA MET A 11 -5.71 0.58 7.44
C MET A 11 -7.15 0.72 6.93
N ALA A 12 -7.95 1.69 7.41
CA ALA A 12 -9.28 1.97 6.84
C ALA A 12 -9.16 2.46 5.38
N LEU A 13 -8.12 3.25 5.08
CA LEU A 13 -7.80 3.69 3.72
C LEU A 13 -7.28 2.53 2.86
N MET A 14 -6.58 1.55 3.43
CA MET A 14 -6.24 0.28 2.74
C MET A 14 -7.49 -0.51 2.33
N ALA A 15 -8.47 -0.61 3.22
CA ALA A 15 -9.74 -1.30 2.93
C ALA A 15 -10.61 -0.53 1.92
N LEU A 16 -10.55 0.81 1.92
CA LEU A 16 -11.23 1.68 0.95
C LEU A 16 -10.56 1.67 -0.43
N ALA A 17 -9.23 1.61 -0.50
CA ALA A 17 -8.49 1.52 -1.76
C ALA A 17 -8.85 0.26 -2.55
N HIS A 18 -9.11 -0.87 -1.87
CA HIS A 18 -9.59 -2.11 -2.50
C HIS A 18 -11.08 -2.06 -2.93
N VAL A 19 -11.85 -1.09 -2.43
CA VAL A 19 -13.23 -0.83 -2.86
C VAL A 19 -13.27 0.06 -4.11
N GLN A 20 -12.26 0.89 -4.31
CA GLN A 20 -12.16 1.87 -5.40
C GLN A 20 -11.74 1.24 -6.73
N THR A 21 -11.01 0.11 -6.71
CA THR A 21 -10.57 -0.62 -7.92
C THR A 21 -11.69 -1.31 -8.71
N LEU A 22 -12.95 -1.23 -8.27
CA LEU A 22 -14.12 -1.82 -8.93
C LEU A 22 -15.07 -0.78 -9.56
N MET A 23 -14.68 0.49 -9.61
CA MET A 23 -15.57 1.60 -10.02
C MET A 23 -14.97 2.46 -11.14
N VAL A 24 -14.47 1.84 -12.22
CA VAL A 24 -14.09 2.56 -13.45
C VAL A 24 -14.68 1.85 -14.66
N ASN A 25 -15.80 2.38 -15.18
CA ASN A 25 -16.18 2.36 -16.61
C ASN A 25 -17.44 3.23 -16.89
N GLY A 26 -17.20 4.44 -17.45
CA GLY A 26 -18.01 5.20 -18.43
C GLY A 26 -19.50 5.57 -18.18
N PRO A 27 -20.09 6.51 -18.98
CA PRO A 27 -19.58 7.17 -20.18
C PRO A 27 -19.47 8.70 -20.09
N HIS A 28 -18.57 9.25 -20.92
CA HIS A 28 -18.42 10.69 -21.15
C HIS A 28 -19.64 11.27 -21.90
N ARG A 29 -20.19 12.37 -21.40
CA ARG A 29 -21.06 13.27 -22.16
C ARG A 29 -20.34 14.58 -22.42
N VAL A 30 -20.11 14.87 -23.70
CA VAL A 30 -19.66 16.16 -24.20
C VAL A 30 -20.88 17.06 -24.27
N TRP A 31 -20.82 18.20 -23.58
CA TRP A 31 -21.67 19.36 -23.88
C TRP A 31 -20.73 20.56 -23.97
N ALA A 32 -20.56 21.05 -25.19
CA ALA A 32 -20.08 22.40 -25.43
C ALA A 32 -21.26 23.35 -25.19
N ASP A 33 -21.05 24.40 -24.39
CA ASP A 33 -21.70 25.67 -24.68
C ASP A 33 -20.97 26.85 -24.02
N ALA A 34 -20.81 27.89 -24.84
CA ALA A 34 -20.13 29.13 -24.56
C ALA A 34 -20.86 29.97 -23.52
N ARG A 35 -20.13 30.76 -22.70
CA ARG A 35 -20.59 32.04 -22.13
C ARG A 35 -19.42 32.83 -21.47
N PRO A 36 -19.60 34.14 -21.23
CA PRO A 36 -18.66 35.18 -21.66
C PRO A 36 -17.56 35.51 -20.65
N HIS A 37 -16.53 36.18 -21.16
CA HIS A 37 -15.34 36.64 -20.45
C HIS A 37 -15.66 37.58 -19.28
N VAL A 38 -15.83 37.00 -18.09
CA VAL A 38 -15.67 37.74 -16.84
C VAL A 38 -14.17 37.87 -16.59
N LEU A 39 -13.68 39.11 -16.48
CA LEU A 39 -12.31 39.46 -16.14
C LEU A 39 -11.91 38.82 -14.81
N ARG A 40 -11.34 37.61 -14.89
CA ARG A 40 -10.76 36.89 -13.76
C ARG A 40 -9.51 37.64 -13.32
N ARG A 41 -9.62 38.36 -12.21
CA ARG A 41 -8.48 38.96 -11.50
C ARG A 41 -7.36 37.92 -11.41
N ALA A 42 -6.24 38.18 -12.07
CA ALA A 42 -5.10 37.28 -12.07
C ALA A 42 -4.65 37.10 -10.62
N ARG A 43 -4.89 35.90 -10.07
CA ARG A 43 -4.30 35.49 -8.79
C ARG A 43 -2.81 35.39 -9.09
N THR A 44 -2.01 36.28 -8.50
CA THR A 44 -0.55 36.15 -8.52
C THR A 44 -0.21 34.71 -8.11
N PRO A 45 0.60 33.97 -8.90
CA PRO A 45 1.03 32.65 -8.50
C PRO A 45 1.70 32.78 -7.14
N ALA A 46 1.20 32.04 -6.14
CA ALA A 46 1.84 31.96 -4.85
C ALA A 46 3.31 31.56 -5.10
N SER A 47 4.24 32.30 -4.51
CA SER A 47 5.65 31.96 -4.59
C SER A 47 5.84 30.50 -4.15
N PRO A 48 6.72 29.72 -4.80
CA PRO A 48 7.04 28.39 -4.32
C PRO A 48 7.46 28.53 -2.86
N GLN A 49 6.70 27.91 -1.94
CA GLN A 49 7.14 27.81 -0.55
C GLN A 49 8.46 27.04 -0.57
N MET A 50 9.55 27.76 -0.33
CA MET A 50 10.85 27.14 -0.16
C MET A 50 10.82 26.40 1.16
N VAL A 51 11.07 25.09 1.10
CA VAL A 51 11.29 24.28 2.30
C VAL A 51 12.46 24.90 3.05
N GLY A 52 12.27 25.23 4.33
CA GLY A 52 13.35 25.76 5.16
C GLY A 52 14.49 24.73 5.34
N ALA A 53 15.66 25.19 5.77
CA ALA A 53 16.83 24.32 6.00
C ALA A 53 16.52 23.15 6.95
N VAL A 54 15.76 23.41 8.02
CA VAL A 54 15.31 22.39 8.97
C VAL A 54 14.45 21.31 8.30
N GLY A 55 13.48 21.71 7.49
CA GLY A 55 12.61 20.78 6.75
C GLY A 55 13.40 19.91 5.77
N THR A 56 14.37 20.51 5.07
CA THR A 56 15.24 19.80 4.12
C THR A 56 16.09 18.73 4.81
N ILE A 57 16.73 19.08 5.93
CA ILE A 57 17.56 18.14 6.72
C ILE A 57 16.70 17.03 7.33
N ALA A 58 15.51 17.38 7.84
CA ALA A 58 14.61 16.43 8.48
C ALA A 58 13.90 15.49 7.50
N ALA A 59 13.81 15.84 6.22
CA ALA A 59 13.01 15.10 5.23
C ALA A 59 13.46 13.65 5.07
N LEU A 60 14.76 13.39 4.92
CA LEU A 60 15.26 12.04 4.67
C LEU A 60 15.08 11.10 5.89
N PRO A 61 15.49 11.47 7.12
CA PRO A 61 15.21 10.67 8.31
C PRO A 61 13.70 10.45 8.53
N THR A 62 12.88 11.48 8.26
CA THR A 62 11.43 11.38 8.41
C THR A 62 10.83 10.41 7.40
N LEU A 63 11.25 10.48 6.13
CA LEU A 63 10.81 9.55 5.09
C LEU A 63 11.18 8.12 5.48
N TYR A 64 12.43 7.90 5.91
CA TYR A 64 12.89 6.58 6.33
C TYR A 64 12.04 6.03 7.48
N ALA A 65 11.81 6.82 8.53
CA ALA A 65 11.00 6.40 9.66
C ALA A 65 9.56 6.04 9.26
N LEU A 66 8.92 6.89 8.44
CA LEU A 66 7.57 6.64 7.94
C LEU A 66 7.51 5.38 7.06
N MET A 67 8.53 5.19 6.22
CA MET A 67 8.65 4.03 5.35
C MET A 67 8.83 2.74 6.15
N SER A 68 9.73 2.72 7.15
CA SER A 68 9.93 1.56 8.04
C SER A 68 8.66 1.20 8.80
N VAL A 69 7.91 2.18 9.30
CA VAL A 69 6.62 1.93 9.96
C VAL A 69 5.61 1.37 8.96
N ASN A 70 5.54 1.92 7.75
CA ASN A 70 4.64 1.44 6.71
C ASN A 70 4.97 0.01 6.27
N GLU A 71 6.25 -0.30 6.08
CA GLU A 71 6.76 -1.63 5.76
C GLU A 71 6.41 -2.62 6.87
N TYR A 72 6.67 -2.29 8.14
CA TYR A 72 6.26 -3.13 9.27
C TYR A 72 4.76 -3.42 9.25
N CYS A 73 3.93 -2.39 8.99
CA CYS A 73 2.49 -2.56 8.93
C CYS A 73 2.08 -3.47 7.76
N THR A 74 2.68 -3.27 6.58
CA THR A 74 2.42 -4.06 5.38
C THR A 74 2.84 -5.51 5.60
N HIS A 75 4.06 -5.72 6.07
CA HIS A 75 4.63 -7.02 6.34
C HIS A 75 3.81 -7.80 7.37
N ARG A 76 3.46 -7.15 8.48
CA ARG A 76 2.73 -7.80 9.56
C ARG A 76 1.25 -8.04 9.23
N TRP A 77 0.54 -7.01 8.80
CA TRP A 77 -0.92 -7.07 8.69
C TRP A 77 -1.41 -7.60 7.36
N TYR A 78 -0.71 -7.29 6.26
CA TYR A 78 -1.06 -7.74 4.92
C TYR A 78 -0.31 -9.02 4.55
N GLN A 79 1.02 -9.00 4.53
CA GLN A 79 1.83 -10.10 4.01
C GLN A 79 1.82 -11.33 4.92
N HIS A 80 1.88 -11.15 6.25
CA HIS A 80 1.71 -12.23 7.25
C HIS A 80 0.24 -12.50 7.60
N GLU A 81 -0.69 -11.89 6.87
CA GLU A 81 -2.13 -12.11 7.00
C GLU A 81 -2.68 -11.93 8.43
N GLU A 82 -2.05 -11.12 9.29
CA GLU A 82 -2.59 -10.86 10.63
C GLU A 82 -3.96 -10.18 10.57
N PHE A 83 -4.21 -9.41 9.49
CA PHE A 83 -5.55 -8.93 9.22
C PHE A 83 -6.56 -10.08 9.14
N ASN A 84 -6.24 -11.29 8.67
CA ASN A 84 -7.21 -12.39 8.55
C ASN A 84 -7.70 -12.95 9.91
N ARG A 85 -7.14 -12.50 11.04
CA ARG A 85 -7.52 -12.93 12.40
C ARG A 85 -8.72 -12.15 12.94
N ASP A 86 -9.41 -12.68 13.96
CA ASP A 86 -10.53 -11.93 14.55
C ASP A 86 -10.06 -10.85 15.53
N HIS A 87 -9.98 -9.60 15.07
CA HIS A 87 -9.69 -8.43 15.89
C HIS A 87 -10.65 -7.26 15.62
N ALA A 88 -10.63 -6.23 16.48
CA ALA A 88 -11.58 -5.12 16.42
C ALA A 88 -11.59 -4.40 15.06
N PHE A 89 -10.42 -4.22 14.45
CA PHE A 89 -10.30 -3.58 13.14
C PHE A 89 -10.91 -4.42 11.99
N GLN A 90 -10.72 -5.74 11.98
CA GLN A 90 -11.44 -6.66 11.09
C GLN A 90 -12.95 -6.51 11.23
N ARG A 91 -13.45 -6.52 12.47
CA ARG A 91 -14.89 -6.38 12.75
C ARG A 91 -15.44 -5.03 12.28
N PHE A 92 -14.64 -3.97 12.39
CA PHE A 92 -14.97 -2.68 11.81
C PHE A 92 -15.10 -2.77 10.29
N CYS A 93 -14.11 -3.35 9.60
CA CYS A 93 -14.14 -3.54 8.15
C CYS A 93 -15.32 -4.41 7.70
N GLN A 94 -15.68 -5.45 8.47
CA GLN A 94 -16.87 -6.26 8.22
C GLN A 94 -18.16 -5.44 8.29
N ARG A 95 -18.30 -4.56 9.28
CA ARG A 95 -19.49 -3.69 9.42
C ARG A 95 -19.59 -2.70 8.25
N VAL A 96 -18.46 -2.13 7.83
CA VAL A 96 -18.37 -1.29 6.64
C VAL A 96 -18.79 -2.08 5.39
N ALA A 97 -18.25 -3.28 5.18
CA ALA A 97 -18.61 -4.14 4.05
C ALA A 97 -20.08 -4.58 4.07
N PHE A 98 -20.66 -4.80 5.25
CA PHE A 98 -22.10 -5.06 5.39
C PHE A 98 -22.93 -3.83 5.01
N LEU A 99 -22.52 -2.64 5.44
CA LEU A 99 -23.23 -1.39 5.13
C LEU A 99 -23.24 -1.10 3.61
N PHE A 100 -22.07 -1.20 2.97
CA PHE A 100 -21.92 -0.79 1.56
C PHE A 100 -22.16 -1.90 0.54
N ARG A 101 -21.89 -3.17 0.90
CA ARG A 101 -21.97 -4.31 -0.03
C ARG A 101 -22.91 -5.42 0.44
N ARG A 102 -23.65 -5.20 1.52
CA ARG A 102 -24.58 -6.20 2.12
C ARG A 102 -23.92 -7.56 2.39
N ARG A 103 -22.58 -7.60 2.57
CA ARG A 103 -21.86 -8.83 2.88
C ARG A 103 -22.27 -9.33 4.27
N PRO A 104 -22.80 -10.55 4.41
CA PRO A 104 -23.32 -11.04 5.69
C PRO A 104 -22.21 -11.09 6.74
N LEU A 105 -22.50 -10.62 7.96
CA LEU A 105 -21.54 -10.56 9.08
C LEU A 105 -21.17 -11.94 9.62
N PHE A 106 -22.10 -12.88 9.51
CA PHE A 106 -21.97 -14.26 9.95
C PHE A 106 -22.18 -15.20 8.77
N LYS A 107 -21.53 -16.34 8.82
CA LYS A 107 -21.78 -17.46 7.90
C LYS A 107 -22.98 -18.28 8.41
N LEU A 108 -23.47 -19.19 7.58
CA LEU A 108 -24.58 -20.09 7.93
C LEU A 108 -24.24 -21.00 9.13
N ASP A 109 -22.95 -21.26 9.37
CA ASP A 109 -22.44 -22.03 10.52
C ASP A 109 -22.36 -21.23 11.83
N GLY A 110 -22.85 -19.98 11.85
CA GLY A 110 -22.80 -19.08 13.02
C GLY A 110 -21.45 -18.40 13.25
N ARG A 111 -20.38 -18.76 12.52
CA ARG A 111 -19.06 -18.12 12.65
C ARG A 111 -19.05 -16.76 11.98
N ARG A 112 -18.18 -15.85 12.45
CA ARG A 112 -17.97 -14.55 11.80
C ARG A 112 -17.44 -14.76 10.38
N ASN A 113 -18.02 -14.04 9.43
CA ASN A 113 -17.59 -14.04 8.05
C ASN A 113 -16.40 -13.08 7.87
N LEU A 114 -15.23 -13.42 8.41
CA LEU A 114 -14.03 -12.55 8.36
C LEU A 114 -13.67 -12.20 6.91
N ILE A 115 -13.17 -10.98 6.69
CA ILE A 115 -12.65 -10.59 5.37
C ILE A 115 -11.28 -11.23 5.25
N LYS A 116 -11.08 -12.07 4.24
CA LYS A 116 -9.78 -12.66 3.96
C LYS A 116 -9.13 -11.87 2.84
N ILE A 117 -7.92 -11.40 3.09
CA ILE A 117 -7.04 -10.82 2.08
C ILE A 117 -5.88 -11.79 1.88
N TRP A 118 -5.51 -12.00 0.62
CA TRP A 118 -4.36 -12.82 0.29
C TRP A 118 -3.09 -11.97 0.41
N GLY A 119 -2.11 -12.43 1.18
CA GLY A 119 -0.86 -11.70 1.45
C GLY A 119 0.13 -11.63 0.27
N GLY A 120 -0.33 -11.90 -0.95
CA GLY A 120 0.50 -11.87 -2.17
C GLY A 120 1.53 -13.00 -2.26
N GLY A 121 1.32 -14.13 -1.57
CA GLY A 121 2.25 -15.26 -1.58
C GLY A 121 3.50 -15.09 -0.71
N HIS A 122 3.58 -14.00 0.08
CA HIS A 122 4.78 -13.65 0.84
C HIS A 122 5.22 -14.73 1.84
N VAL A 123 4.28 -15.35 2.55
CA VAL A 123 4.58 -16.44 3.50
C VAL A 123 5.10 -17.67 2.75
N GLU A 124 4.52 -17.95 1.59
CA GLU A 124 4.94 -19.05 0.73
C GLU A 124 6.32 -18.80 0.11
N HIS A 125 6.62 -17.56 -0.27
CA HIS A 125 7.96 -17.15 -0.74
C HIS A 125 9.01 -17.29 0.37
N HIS A 126 8.70 -16.91 1.62
CA HIS A 126 9.57 -17.19 2.77
C HIS A 126 9.77 -18.68 3.00
N ALA A 127 8.71 -19.48 2.85
CA ALA A 127 8.81 -20.93 2.99
C ALA A 127 9.61 -21.58 1.84
N GLU A 128 9.63 -20.98 0.66
CA GLU A 128 10.42 -21.42 -0.48
C GLU A 128 11.90 -21.07 -0.37
N THR A 129 12.22 -20.00 0.33
CA THR A 129 13.57 -19.45 0.34
C THR A 129 14.41 -20.08 1.46
N TYR A 130 15.70 -20.31 1.21
CA TYR A 130 16.68 -20.70 2.23
C TYR A 130 17.27 -19.45 2.92
N ASP A 131 18.07 -19.65 3.97
CA ASP A 131 18.70 -18.54 4.71
C ASP A 131 19.66 -17.69 3.84
N ASP A 132 20.19 -18.27 2.75
CA ASP A 132 21.04 -17.60 1.75
C ASP A 132 20.23 -16.93 0.63
N MET A 133 18.91 -16.85 0.78
CA MET A 133 17.96 -16.30 -0.18
C MET A 133 17.75 -17.12 -1.46
N SER A 134 18.32 -18.32 -1.56
CA SER A 134 18.10 -19.20 -2.72
C SER A 134 16.75 -19.94 -2.66
N LEU A 135 16.16 -20.21 -3.83
CA LEU A 135 14.86 -20.88 -3.93
C LEU A 135 15.00 -22.41 -3.81
N LYS A 136 14.13 -23.04 -3.01
CA LYS A 136 13.96 -24.49 -2.94
C LYS A 136 13.48 -25.04 -4.27
N LYS A 137 14.27 -25.94 -4.86
CA LYS A 137 13.94 -26.61 -6.14
C LYS A 137 13.72 -28.11 -5.98
N ASP A 138 13.84 -28.63 -4.77
CA ASP A 138 13.80 -30.07 -4.55
C ASP A 138 12.37 -30.64 -4.81
N PRO A 139 12.26 -31.89 -5.32
CA PRO A 139 10.96 -32.50 -5.60
C PRO A 139 10.06 -32.68 -4.38
N ARG A 140 10.60 -32.64 -3.16
CA ARG A 140 9.80 -32.73 -1.94
C ARG A 140 9.10 -31.40 -1.66
N TRP A 141 9.81 -30.27 -1.75
CA TRP A 141 9.22 -28.93 -1.67
C TRP A 141 8.17 -28.69 -2.75
N ARG A 142 8.48 -29.04 -4.00
CA ARG A 142 7.58 -28.84 -5.16
C ARG A 142 6.23 -29.56 -5.04
N ARG A 143 6.12 -30.58 -4.19
CA ARG A 143 4.85 -31.29 -3.91
C ARG A 143 4.00 -30.63 -2.82
N SER A 144 4.51 -29.59 -2.15
CA SER A 144 3.79 -28.89 -1.09
C SER A 144 2.71 -27.97 -1.66
N LYS A 145 1.66 -27.72 -0.86
CA LYS A 145 0.61 -26.77 -1.22
C LYS A 145 1.14 -25.34 -1.38
N ALA A 146 2.13 -24.95 -0.59
CA ALA A 146 2.77 -23.65 -0.66
C ALA A 146 3.56 -23.48 -1.97
N ALA A 147 4.30 -24.52 -2.40
CA ALA A 147 4.97 -24.47 -3.69
C ALA A 147 3.98 -24.40 -4.85
N ALA A 148 2.85 -25.12 -4.76
CA ALA A 148 1.81 -25.13 -5.79
C ALA A 148 1.05 -23.80 -5.88
N SER A 149 0.81 -23.11 -4.76
CA SER A 149 0.16 -21.79 -4.78
C SER A 149 1.01 -20.69 -5.42
N LEU A 150 2.31 -20.93 -5.57
CA LEU A 150 3.25 -20.05 -6.26
C LEU A 150 3.46 -20.41 -7.74
N ASP A 151 2.87 -21.51 -8.25
CA ASP A 151 3.10 -21.94 -9.64
C ASP A 151 2.46 -21.01 -10.68
N SER A 152 1.38 -20.31 -10.30
CA SER A 152 0.73 -19.31 -11.15
C SER A 152 1.36 -17.91 -11.05
N ASP A 153 2.32 -17.71 -10.14
CA ASP A 153 3.01 -16.44 -9.96
C ASP A 153 4.13 -16.30 -11.00
N LEU A 154 3.90 -15.45 -12.00
CA LEU A 154 4.88 -15.15 -13.06
C LEU A 154 6.18 -14.58 -12.51
N PHE A 155 6.13 -13.96 -11.33
CA PHE A 155 7.25 -13.29 -10.68
C PHE A 155 7.64 -14.02 -9.39
N ARG A 156 7.43 -15.34 -9.37
CA ARG A 156 7.77 -16.19 -8.23
C ARG A 156 9.22 -15.97 -7.79
N GLY A 157 9.40 -15.83 -6.48
CA GLY A 157 10.65 -15.36 -5.93
C GLY A 157 10.87 -13.93 -6.38
N THR A 158 9.99 -12.99 -6.07
CA THR A 158 10.29 -11.56 -6.17
C THR A 158 9.91 -10.95 -4.86
N ALA A 159 10.89 -10.36 -4.17
CA ALA A 159 10.66 -9.80 -2.84
C ALA A 159 9.73 -8.58 -2.90
N PHE A 160 9.87 -7.76 -3.94
CA PHE A 160 9.16 -6.49 -4.04
C PHE A 160 8.64 -6.24 -5.47
N THR A 161 7.40 -6.65 -5.74
CA THR A 161 6.73 -6.48 -7.05
C THR A 161 6.19 -5.06 -7.23
N TRP A 162 5.88 -4.64 -8.47
CA TRP A 162 5.23 -3.35 -8.72
C TRP A 162 3.90 -3.17 -8.01
N GLN A 163 3.15 -4.26 -7.84
CA GLN A 163 1.91 -4.24 -7.08
C GLN A 163 2.18 -3.88 -5.62
N THR A 164 3.19 -4.51 -5.00
CA THR A 164 3.61 -4.18 -3.63
C THR A 164 4.13 -2.75 -3.54
N THR A 165 4.96 -2.31 -4.50
CA THR A 165 5.44 -0.92 -4.57
C THR A 165 4.29 0.08 -4.62
N GLY A 166 3.33 -0.14 -5.51
CA GLY A 166 2.17 0.74 -5.68
C GLY A 166 1.29 0.75 -4.44
N LEU A 167 1.01 -0.42 -3.87
CA LEU A 167 0.23 -0.56 -2.64
C LEU A 167 0.90 0.16 -1.47
N MET A 168 2.21 -0.05 -1.23
CA MET A 168 2.95 0.65 -0.19
C MET A 168 3.02 2.15 -0.42
N THR A 169 3.19 2.60 -1.67
CA THR A 169 3.20 4.03 -2.02
C THR A 169 1.86 4.70 -1.65
N VAL A 170 0.74 4.08 -2.03
CA VAL A 170 -0.61 4.60 -1.68
C VAL A 170 -0.83 4.58 -0.17
N GLN A 171 -0.39 3.53 0.50
CA GLN A 171 -0.49 3.39 1.96
C GLN A 171 0.33 4.41 2.74
N MET A 172 1.43 4.90 2.16
CA MET A 172 2.25 5.95 2.77
C MET A 172 1.64 7.34 2.66
N LEU A 173 0.76 7.62 1.70
CA LEU A 173 0.19 8.97 1.51
C LEU A 173 -0.52 9.53 2.77
N PRO A 174 -1.35 8.78 3.50
CA PRO A 174 -2.07 9.29 4.67
C PRO A 174 -1.16 9.74 5.83
N SER A 175 0.04 9.18 5.94
CA SER A 175 1.03 9.57 6.96
C SER A 175 2.04 10.57 6.41
N THR A 176 2.51 10.37 5.18
CA THR A 176 3.57 11.17 4.57
C THR A 176 3.10 12.57 4.23
N LEU A 177 1.89 12.72 3.65
CA LEU A 177 1.36 14.04 3.30
C LEU A 177 1.26 14.99 4.51
N PRO A 178 0.57 14.65 5.62
CA PRO A 178 0.47 15.57 6.75
C PRO A 178 1.83 15.84 7.42
N VAL A 179 2.70 14.84 7.53
CA VAL A 179 4.02 15.02 8.17
C VAL A 179 4.91 15.92 7.31
N PHE A 180 4.96 15.73 6.00
CA PHE A 180 5.76 16.58 5.11
C PHE A 180 5.18 17.99 4.98
N MET A 181 3.86 18.15 5.03
CA MET A 181 3.24 19.47 5.15
C MET A 181 3.69 20.21 6.41
N LEU A 182 3.83 19.52 7.55
CA LEU A 182 4.38 20.11 8.78
C LEU A 182 5.86 20.49 8.66
N LEU A 183 6.61 19.80 7.80
CA LEU A 183 8.00 20.15 7.46
C LEU A 183 8.10 21.28 6.42
N GLY A 184 6.96 21.84 5.97
CA GLY A 184 6.91 22.93 5.00
C GLY A 184 6.94 22.49 3.53
N PHE A 185 6.76 21.20 3.25
CA PHE A 185 6.67 20.71 1.88
C PHE A 185 5.27 20.90 1.31
N SER A 186 5.20 21.37 0.07
CA SER A 186 3.99 21.29 -0.75
C SER A 186 3.74 19.86 -1.21
N PHE A 187 2.50 19.56 -1.62
CA PHE A 187 2.11 18.26 -2.16
C PHE A 187 3.06 17.73 -3.26
N MET A 188 3.43 18.60 -4.21
CA MET A 188 4.34 18.20 -5.31
C MET A 188 5.76 17.92 -4.82
N GLN A 189 6.26 18.70 -3.86
CA GLN A 189 7.57 18.43 -3.25
C GLN A 189 7.53 17.13 -2.44
N THR A 190 6.44 16.83 -1.74
CA THR A 190 6.26 15.55 -1.04
C THR A 190 6.28 14.38 -2.02
N LEU A 191 5.57 14.45 -3.15
CA LEU A 191 5.62 13.41 -4.18
C LEU A 191 7.02 13.27 -4.80
N ALA A 192 7.73 14.38 -5.01
CA ALA A 192 9.09 14.38 -5.52
C ALA A 192 10.11 13.72 -4.57
N VAL A 193 9.79 13.63 -3.28
CA VAL A 193 10.60 12.90 -2.29
C VAL A 193 10.11 11.45 -2.13
N LEU A 194 8.80 11.25 -2.02
CA LEU A 194 8.19 9.95 -1.76
C LEU A 194 8.40 8.97 -2.93
N LEU A 195 8.12 9.38 -4.17
CA LEU A 195 8.15 8.45 -5.30
C LEU A 195 9.57 7.91 -5.57
N PRO A 196 10.63 8.75 -5.65
CA PRO A 196 11.99 8.23 -5.77
C PRO A 196 12.41 7.40 -4.56
N GLY A 197 12.02 7.81 -3.34
CA GLY A 197 12.30 7.04 -2.13
C GLY A 197 11.71 5.64 -2.16
N MET A 198 10.46 5.50 -2.62
CA MET A 198 9.79 4.21 -2.80
C MET A 198 10.48 3.34 -3.85
N LEU A 199 10.97 3.92 -4.94
CA LEU A 199 11.72 3.20 -5.96
C LEU A 199 13.07 2.71 -5.41
N VAL A 200 13.81 3.57 -4.71
CA VAL A 200 15.07 3.17 -4.06
C VAL A 200 14.83 2.05 -3.05
N HIS A 201 13.77 2.15 -2.25
CA HIS A 201 13.39 1.10 -1.30
C HIS A 201 13.10 -0.24 -2.00
N ALA A 202 12.29 -0.22 -3.06
CA ALA A 202 12.00 -1.40 -3.87
C ALA A 202 13.27 -2.03 -4.47
N LEU A 203 14.17 -1.19 -4.98
CA LEU A 203 15.44 -1.63 -5.55
C LEU A 203 16.34 -2.27 -4.49
N VAL A 204 16.49 -1.65 -3.32
CA VAL A 204 17.28 -2.19 -2.21
C VAL A 204 16.73 -3.55 -1.77
N TRP A 205 15.42 -3.69 -1.62
CA TRP A 205 14.80 -4.96 -1.29
C TRP A 205 15.11 -6.04 -2.33
N ASN A 206 14.91 -5.74 -3.62
CA ASN A 206 15.22 -6.71 -4.66
C ASN A 206 16.72 -7.01 -4.75
N MET A 207 17.62 -6.05 -4.50
CA MET A 207 19.08 -6.28 -4.43
C MET A 207 19.48 -7.21 -3.28
N LEU A 208 18.83 -7.07 -2.12
CA LEU A 208 19.08 -7.94 -0.95
C LEU A 208 18.53 -9.36 -1.13
N HIS A 209 17.72 -9.59 -2.17
CA HIS A 209 17.10 -10.88 -2.45
C HIS A 209 17.51 -11.37 -3.87
N PRO A 210 18.80 -11.69 -4.11
CA PRO A 210 19.31 -11.86 -5.46
C PRO A 210 18.79 -13.04 -6.29
N PRO A 211 18.42 -14.17 -5.70
CA PRO A 211 17.74 -15.23 -6.45
C PRO A 211 16.30 -14.86 -6.80
N MET A 212 15.84 -13.69 -6.32
CA MET A 212 14.47 -13.22 -6.40
C MET A 212 14.29 -11.92 -7.21
N HIS A 213 14.90 -11.87 -8.39
CA HIS A 213 14.98 -10.65 -9.22
C HIS A 213 13.90 -10.54 -10.33
N GLY A 214 12.79 -11.26 -10.22
CA GLY A 214 11.70 -11.18 -11.20
C GLY A 214 10.87 -9.90 -11.09
N LEU A 215 11.47 -8.73 -11.29
CA LEU A 215 10.65 -7.52 -11.49
C LEU A 215 9.82 -7.67 -12.78
N PRO A 216 8.48 -7.45 -12.74
CA PRO A 216 7.68 -7.32 -13.96
C PRO A 216 8.12 -6.17 -14.86
#